data_AF-W4FZB3-F1
#
_entry.id   AF-W4FZB3-F1
#
_cell.length_a   1.000
_cell.length_b   1.000
_cell.length_c   1.000
_cell.angle_alpha   90.00
_cell.angle_beta   90.00
_cell.angle_gamma   90.00
#
_symmetry.space_group_name_H-M   'P 1'
#
loop_
_entity.id
_entity.type
_entity.pdbx_description
1 polymer ?
#
loop_
_entity_poly.entity_id
_entity_poly.type
_entity_poly.pdbx_seq_one_letter_code
_entity_poly.pdbx_strand_id
1 'polypeptide(L)'
;MKIKKRHIEIAVGLVLLAGAIVGVLFGAGVFQDSAEVAAQKAFAAAAKAVAPRDAARCPVIPPGKRLIEQFASQRRGCASVTPANCIPPSKCIPHDKSTTWQVTEGVTHVVLTYADLATLSFQLKDVDVLTCVSDLHKRCIYVLGGIGGDKAFDTSSVAADAVSLVNKFKLDGISVHDLSSQTSTLPYMTALSTALKASVASTTLSYDVFYSELDKTLLNCGTRCFADGVQDVVDWITVLAYSVSSDPVLASDVYADAISGFFDPWKAKLQGKLNIGVCIDCGYGPGPTIDDISIWANYSQSVGGMSVYGTDRMYAIQAILRPMPLPLRSSNISSSCGSNDGAPRVVLFWGSEVGGCESIPRGVTHVIMSFSLVQDGNVTLSLQGNDATLRRCVLSLQQRCIKVLVSIGGETNSKAIADLVDFDRFATSAVALVDKFNFDGVDMDDETRGKYDPAHVIAYMTSLSNALRPRDKLLTIDAFYYDAVPDKCAAVTGRCFPKQVEPLVDWVHVMAYNVDLDVAKAQAVYASAINDTFSAWTAVLPPPKMVVAVCTEASNSLYRGCAFGPGPSLAVVTLWTQWSRASGGGMALWAGSKDQFLNYTYTTLLTG
;
A
#
# COMPACT_ATOMS: atom_id res chain seq x y z
N MET A 1 41.28 92.72 5.10
CA MET A 1 40.81 91.55 4.32
C MET A 1 41.65 90.26 4.56
N LYS A 2 42.19 90.02 5.77
CA LYS A 2 43.05 88.84 6.07
C LYS A 2 42.40 87.76 6.97
N ILE A 3 41.30 88.07 7.66
CA ILE A 3 40.69 87.16 8.64
C ILE A 3 39.80 86.10 7.97
N LYS A 4 39.13 86.43 6.86
CA LYS A 4 38.24 85.49 6.14
C LYS A 4 38.99 84.33 5.46
N LYS A 5 40.21 84.54 4.97
CA LYS A 5 40.98 83.50 4.26
C LYS A 5 41.45 82.37 5.20
N ARG A 6 41.89 82.74 6.41
CA ARG A 6 42.36 81.78 7.43
C ARG A 6 41.25 80.88 7.98
N HIS A 7 40.01 81.37 8.05
CA HIS A 7 38.86 80.58 8.50
C HIS A 7 38.41 79.57 7.43
N ILE A 8 38.52 79.94 6.15
CA ILE A 8 38.21 79.04 5.03
C ILE A 8 39.28 77.94 4.92
N GLU A 9 40.56 78.27 5.08
CA GLU A 9 41.64 77.27 5.06
C GLU A 9 41.55 76.28 6.24
N ILE A 10 41.16 76.75 7.44
CA ILE A 10 40.93 75.88 8.59
C ILE A 10 39.68 74.99 8.38
N ALA A 11 38.61 75.52 7.80
CA ALA A 11 37.40 74.75 7.50
C ALA A 11 37.67 73.67 6.44
N VAL A 12 38.40 74.00 5.37
CA VAL A 12 38.80 73.03 4.33
C VAL A 12 39.74 71.97 4.91
N GLY A 13 40.69 72.37 5.76
CA GLY A 13 41.57 71.44 6.47
C GLY A 13 40.82 70.47 7.39
N LEU A 14 39.82 70.94 8.12
CA LEU A 14 38.98 70.10 8.99
C LEU A 14 38.10 69.14 8.20
N VAL A 15 37.55 69.55 7.05
CA VAL A 15 36.75 68.69 6.17
C VAL A 15 37.62 67.60 5.53
N LEU A 16 38.82 67.94 5.09
CA LEU A 16 39.76 66.96 4.54
C LEU A 16 40.27 65.99 5.60
N LEU A 17 40.52 66.47 6.82
CA LEU A 17 40.93 65.62 7.94
C LEU A 17 39.78 64.69 8.38
N ALA A 18 38.55 65.20 8.44
CA ALA A 18 37.36 64.38 8.72
C ALA A 18 37.15 63.33 7.62
N GLY A 19 37.32 63.70 6.34
CA GLY A 19 37.24 62.77 5.21
C GLY A 19 38.33 61.69 5.25
N ALA A 20 39.56 62.06 5.61
CA ALA A 20 40.67 61.12 5.77
C ALA A 20 40.46 60.17 6.96
N ILE A 21 39.94 60.68 8.09
CA ILE A 21 39.60 59.87 9.26
C ILE A 21 38.47 58.90 8.91
N VAL A 22 37.41 59.34 8.23
CA VAL A 22 36.34 58.46 7.77
C VAL A 22 36.87 57.40 6.79
N GLY A 23 37.75 57.78 5.86
CA GLY A 23 38.39 56.84 4.93
C GLY A 23 39.27 55.79 5.61
N VAL A 24 40.04 56.18 6.63
CA VAL A 24 40.85 55.26 7.45
C VAL A 24 39.95 54.35 8.32
N LEU A 25 38.85 54.87 8.86
CA LEU A 25 37.89 54.09 9.64
C LEU A 25 37.13 53.07 8.77
N PHE A 26 36.83 53.40 7.51
CA PHE A 26 36.33 52.45 6.50
C PHE A 26 37.39 51.39 6.14
N GLY A 27 38.65 51.79 5.91
CA GLY A 27 39.75 50.88 5.57
C GLY A 27 40.19 49.96 6.72
N ALA A 28 39.99 50.39 7.97
CA ALA A 28 40.31 49.63 9.18
C ALA A 28 39.15 48.75 9.69
N GLY A 29 38.02 48.69 8.97
CA GLY A 29 36.87 47.85 9.33
C GLY A 29 36.10 48.32 10.57
N VAL A 30 36.23 49.60 10.96
CA VAL A 30 35.53 50.16 12.15
C VAL A 30 34.02 50.29 11.89
N PHE A 31 33.62 50.41 10.63
CA PHE A 31 32.22 50.25 10.22
C PHE A 31 32.01 48.80 9.78
N GLN A 32 31.54 47.95 10.69
CA GLN A 32 30.99 46.65 10.31
C GLN A 32 29.81 46.87 9.36
N ASP A 33 29.66 45.99 8.35
CA ASP A 33 28.45 45.98 7.52
C ASP A 33 27.22 46.02 8.44
N SER A 34 26.22 46.82 8.09
CA SER A 34 24.93 46.70 8.78
C SER A 34 24.45 45.25 8.65
N ALA A 35 23.69 44.76 9.63
CA ALA A 35 23.18 43.39 9.61
C ALA A 35 22.46 43.06 8.27
N GLU A 36 21.83 44.05 7.66
CA GLU A 36 21.17 43.95 6.35
C GLU A 36 22.15 43.78 5.19
N VAL A 37 23.21 44.59 5.12
CA VAL A 37 24.25 44.47 4.07
C VAL A 37 25.01 43.14 4.21
N ALA A 38 25.31 42.72 5.44
CA ALA A 38 25.91 41.43 5.71
C ALA A 38 25.01 40.26 5.26
N ALA A 39 23.70 40.35 5.53
CA ALA A 39 22.72 39.35 5.08
C ALA A 39 22.60 39.30 3.55
N GLN A 40 22.58 40.45 2.87
CA GLN A 40 22.55 40.53 1.41
C GLN A 40 23.81 39.93 0.77
N LYS A 41 24.99 40.22 1.30
CA LYS A 41 26.25 39.61 0.84
C LYS A 41 26.26 38.10 1.05
N ALA A 42 25.80 37.63 2.22
CA ALA A 42 25.68 36.20 2.53
C ALA A 42 24.71 35.49 1.57
N PHE A 43 23.55 36.11 1.28
CA PHE A 43 22.60 35.60 0.30
C PHE A 43 23.21 35.53 -1.10
N ALA A 44 23.84 36.61 -1.58
CA ALA A 44 24.45 36.65 -2.91
C ALA A 44 25.54 35.58 -3.07
N ALA A 45 26.37 35.38 -2.03
CA ALA A 45 27.37 34.33 -2.00
C ALA A 45 26.74 32.93 -2.05
N ALA A 46 25.72 32.67 -1.22
CA ALA A 46 24.99 31.40 -1.21
C ALA A 46 24.30 31.13 -2.55
N ALA A 47 23.62 32.13 -3.12
CA ALA A 47 22.90 32.00 -4.39
C ALA A 47 23.84 31.69 -5.55
N LYS A 48 25.05 32.24 -5.55
CA LYS A 48 26.09 31.93 -6.54
C LYS A 48 26.65 30.50 -6.36
N ALA A 49 26.63 29.97 -5.15
CA ALA A 49 27.09 28.61 -4.84
C ALA A 49 26.04 27.53 -5.14
N VAL A 50 24.76 27.89 -5.32
CA VAL A 50 23.73 26.94 -5.75
C VAL A 50 23.90 26.65 -7.23
N ALA A 51 24.50 25.50 -7.53
CA ALA A 51 24.48 24.97 -8.89
C ALA A 51 23.06 24.53 -9.27
N PRO A 52 22.61 24.78 -10.51
CA PRO A 52 21.39 24.17 -11.01
C PRO A 52 21.51 22.65 -10.97
N ARG A 53 20.38 21.95 -10.84
CA ARG A 53 20.37 20.49 -10.92
C ARG A 53 20.96 20.05 -12.26
N ASP A 54 22.01 19.26 -12.23
CA ASP A 54 22.71 18.81 -13.43
C ASP A 54 21.85 17.81 -14.19
N ALA A 55 21.17 18.25 -15.24
CA ALA A 55 20.29 17.41 -16.05
C ALA A 55 21.03 16.29 -16.80
N ALA A 56 22.35 16.39 -17.00
CA ALA A 56 23.14 15.33 -17.61
C ALA A 56 23.49 14.22 -16.61
N ARG A 57 23.62 14.57 -15.33
CA ARG A 57 23.90 13.63 -14.24
C ARG A 57 22.64 13.09 -13.57
N CYS A 58 21.58 13.89 -13.48
CA CYS A 58 20.39 13.59 -12.69
C CYS A 58 19.25 13.13 -13.61
N PRO A 59 18.75 11.89 -13.46
CA PRO A 59 17.71 11.36 -14.32
C PRO A 59 16.39 12.12 -14.15
N VAL A 60 15.62 12.21 -15.23
CA VAL A 60 14.21 12.59 -15.17
C VAL A 60 13.44 11.44 -14.52
N ILE A 61 12.62 11.76 -13.53
CA ILE A 61 11.83 10.77 -12.80
C ILE A 61 10.52 10.52 -13.56
N PRO A 62 10.27 9.31 -14.08
CA PRO A 62 9.04 9.02 -14.80
C PRO A 62 7.84 8.95 -13.85
N PRO A 63 6.61 9.13 -14.38
CA PRO A 63 5.40 8.71 -13.67
C PRO A 63 5.51 7.27 -13.16
N GLY A 64 4.97 7.03 -11.97
CA GLY A 64 5.02 5.76 -11.24
C GLY A 64 6.26 5.60 -10.35
N LYS A 65 7.24 6.52 -10.42
CA LYS A 65 8.47 6.48 -9.62
C LYS A 65 8.65 7.69 -8.71
N ARG A 66 7.67 8.59 -8.65
CA ARG A 66 7.75 9.78 -7.83
C ARG A 66 7.43 9.45 -6.38
N LEU A 67 8.39 9.75 -5.51
CA LEU A 67 8.20 9.89 -4.08
C LEU A 67 8.48 11.35 -3.69
N ILE A 68 7.44 12.02 -3.21
CA ILE A 68 7.43 13.45 -2.92
C ILE A 68 7.25 13.63 -1.41
N GLU A 69 8.13 14.40 -0.79
CA GLU A 69 7.98 14.78 0.62
C GLU A 69 7.59 16.26 0.73
N GLN A 70 6.53 16.53 1.50
CA GLN A 70 6.00 17.87 1.73
C GLN A 70 6.56 18.42 3.06
N PHE A 71 7.51 19.35 2.98
CA PHE A 71 8.25 19.87 4.13
C PHE A 71 7.61 21.16 4.64
N ALA A 72 7.03 21.11 5.85
CA ALA A 72 6.62 22.31 6.56
C ALA A 72 7.83 23.20 6.89
N SER A 73 8.02 24.28 6.12
CA SER A 73 9.14 25.24 6.31
C SER A 73 9.16 25.90 7.71
N GLN A 74 8.06 25.81 8.46
CA GLN A 74 7.88 26.39 9.79
C GLN A 74 8.67 25.71 10.92
N ARG A 75 9.14 24.47 10.74
CA ARG A 75 9.64 23.66 11.88
C ARG A 75 11.04 23.07 11.72
N ARG A 76 11.65 23.07 10.54
CA ARG A 76 12.85 22.24 10.27
C ARG A 76 13.78 22.87 9.22
N GLY A 77 15.02 23.17 9.62
CA GLY A 77 16.09 23.46 8.67
C GLY A 77 16.65 22.17 8.07
N CYS A 78 17.31 22.26 6.92
CA CYS A 78 17.90 21.10 6.22
C CYS A 78 19.19 20.57 6.88
N ALA A 79 19.37 20.84 8.18
CA ALA A 79 20.56 20.53 8.95
C ALA A 79 20.57 19.05 9.38
N SER A 80 21.03 18.21 8.45
CA SER A 80 21.91 17.03 8.64
C SER A 80 21.60 15.96 7.58
N VAL A 81 21.98 16.22 6.35
CA VAL A 81 22.14 15.15 5.37
C VAL A 81 23.59 14.69 5.44
N THR A 82 23.96 13.92 6.47
CA THR A 82 25.29 13.28 6.50
C THR A 82 25.34 12.11 5.51
N PRO A 83 26.46 11.90 4.79
CA PRO A 83 26.64 10.73 3.95
C PRO A 83 26.58 9.45 4.79
N ALA A 84 25.99 8.40 4.22
CA ALA A 84 25.99 7.05 4.77
C ALA A 84 27.42 6.63 5.17
N ASN A 85 27.75 6.64 6.46
CA ASN A 85 28.89 5.94 7.08
C ASN A 85 28.88 6.16 8.60
N CYS A 86 27.93 5.54 9.31
CA CYS A 86 28.03 5.35 10.76
C CYS A 86 27.61 3.91 11.11
N ILE A 87 28.60 3.01 11.18
CA ILE A 87 28.50 1.69 11.83
C ILE A 87 29.72 1.59 12.77
N PRO A 88 29.56 1.24 14.07
CA PRO A 88 28.37 0.69 14.72
C PRO A 88 27.55 1.69 15.58
N PRO A 89 26.28 1.35 15.93
CA PRO A 89 25.31 2.25 16.58
C PRO A 89 25.65 2.72 18.00
N SER A 90 26.61 2.09 18.67
CA SER A 90 26.90 2.29 20.10
C SER A 90 27.80 3.48 20.43
N LYS A 91 28.29 4.23 19.42
CA LYS A 91 29.15 5.41 19.62
C LYS A 91 28.47 6.75 19.33
N CYS A 92 27.18 6.75 19.02
CA CYS A 92 26.41 7.99 18.88
C CYS A 92 26.01 8.51 20.27
N ILE A 93 26.96 9.10 21.02
CA ILE A 93 26.64 9.82 22.25
C ILE A 93 26.00 11.16 21.86
N PRO A 94 24.77 11.48 22.32
CA PRO A 94 24.13 12.74 22.01
C PRO A 94 24.75 13.84 22.86
N HIS A 95 25.62 14.65 22.27
CA HIS A 95 25.94 15.96 22.82
C HIS A 95 25.05 17.01 22.15
N ASP A 96 24.08 17.46 22.94
CA ASP A 96 23.36 18.73 22.81
C ASP A 96 22.21 18.83 21.79
N LYS A 97 21.23 19.66 22.18
CA LYS A 97 19.93 19.92 21.58
C LYS A 97 20.03 20.35 20.11
N SER A 98 19.96 19.41 19.17
CA SER A 98 19.47 19.68 17.82
C SER A 98 19.01 18.38 17.15
N THR A 99 17.72 18.29 16.88
CA THR A 99 17.13 17.24 16.06
C THR A 99 17.64 17.41 14.62
N THR A 100 18.64 16.61 14.31
CA THR A 100 19.30 16.51 13.01
C THR A 100 18.49 15.52 12.17
N TRP A 101 17.77 16.03 11.15
CA TRP A 101 16.82 15.25 10.34
C TRP A 101 17.38 14.98 8.93
N GLN A 102 17.24 13.73 8.44
CA GLN A 102 17.70 13.26 7.12
C GLN A 102 16.52 13.11 6.14
N VAL A 103 16.69 13.54 4.89
CA VAL A 103 15.76 13.22 3.78
C VAL A 103 15.94 11.75 3.38
N THR A 104 14.85 10.99 3.41
CA THR A 104 14.81 9.53 3.20
C THR A 104 15.49 9.09 1.90
N GLU A 105 16.09 7.90 1.91
CA GLU A 105 16.60 7.25 0.71
C GLU A 105 15.45 6.94 -0.27
N GLY A 106 15.60 7.26 -1.55
CA GLY A 106 14.58 7.04 -2.58
C GLY A 106 13.62 8.22 -2.80
N VAL A 107 13.69 9.29 -2.00
CA VAL A 107 12.95 10.53 -2.24
C VAL A 107 13.41 11.17 -3.54
N THR A 108 12.45 11.55 -4.37
CA THR A 108 12.70 12.11 -5.71
C THR A 108 12.42 13.60 -5.77
N HIS A 109 11.46 14.08 -4.97
CA HIS A 109 11.05 15.47 -4.92
C HIS A 109 10.84 15.90 -3.46
N VAL A 110 11.18 17.14 -3.17
CA VAL A 110 10.85 17.82 -1.92
C VAL A 110 10.07 19.08 -2.26
N VAL A 111 8.97 19.30 -1.57
CA VAL A 111 8.20 20.55 -1.66
C VAL A 111 8.42 21.33 -0.37
N LEU A 112 9.00 22.52 -0.48
CA LEU A 112 9.13 23.45 0.64
C LEU A 112 7.81 24.21 0.78
N THR A 113 6.95 23.83 1.71
CA THR A 113 5.61 24.41 1.82
C THR A 113 5.61 25.79 2.50
N TYR A 114 4.53 26.56 2.29
CA TYR A 114 4.30 27.89 2.89
C TYR A 114 5.25 29.00 2.39
N ALA A 115 5.52 29.05 1.09
CA ALA A 115 6.13 30.22 0.48
C ALA A 115 5.18 31.44 0.60
N ASP A 116 5.73 32.57 1.04
CA ASP A 116 5.06 33.85 1.03
C ASP A 116 5.45 34.60 -0.25
N LEU A 117 4.48 34.76 -1.17
CA LEU A 117 4.72 35.42 -2.46
C LEU A 117 4.83 36.93 -2.34
N ALA A 118 4.21 37.56 -1.34
CA ALA A 118 4.30 39.00 -1.15
C ALA A 118 5.70 39.42 -0.71
N THR A 119 6.37 38.60 0.11
CA THR A 119 7.74 38.83 0.58
C THR A 119 8.79 38.02 -0.16
N LEU A 120 8.38 37.16 -1.09
CA LEU A 120 9.23 36.20 -1.81
C LEU A 120 10.14 35.41 -0.86
N SER A 121 9.57 34.86 0.20
CA SER A 121 10.33 34.20 1.27
C SER A 121 9.67 32.91 1.74
N PHE A 122 10.44 32.10 2.46
CA PHE A 122 9.91 30.99 3.25
C PHE A 122 9.96 31.38 4.74
N GLN A 123 9.48 30.49 5.60
CA GLN A 123 9.61 30.64 7.06
C GLN A 123 11.06 30.45 7.53
N LEU A 124 11.86 29.70 6.76
CA LEU A 124 13.32 29.62 6.92
C LEU A 124 13.99 30.90 6.40
N LYS A 125 15.16 31.22 6.94
CA LYS A 125 15.97 32.32 6.41
C LYS A 125 16.41 31.99 4.98
N ASP A 126 16.48 33.02 4.13
CA ASP A 126 16.79 32.84 2.72
C ASP A 126 18.09 32.06 2.44
N VAL A 127 19.13 32.28 3.26
CA VAL A 127 20.43 31.57 3.15
C VAL A 127 20.29 30.08 3.48
N ASP A 128 19.44 29.73 4.45
CA ASP A 128 19.19 28.34 4.85
C ASP A 128 18.40 27.61 3.75
N VAL A 129 17.45 28.30 3.09
CA VAL A 129 16.73 27.77 1.93
C VAL A 129 17.69 27.46 0.77
N LEU A 130 18.57 28.41 0.42
CA LEU A 130 19.55 28.19 -0.64
C LEU A 130 20.52 27.04 -0.34
N THR A 131 20.95 26.93 0.92
CA THR A 131 21.80 25.82 1.37
C THR A 131 21.06 24.48 1.21
N CYS A 132 19.79 24.44 1.59
CA CYS A 132 18.93 23.27 1.42
C CYS A 132 18.79 22.85 -0.05
N VAL A 133 18.45 23.79 -0.92
CA VAL A 133 18.29 23.56 -2.37
C VAL A 133 19.59 23.01 -2.95
N SER A 134 20.73 23.62 -2.60
CA SER A 134 22.06 23.17 -3.03
C SER A 134 22.34 21.70 -2.66
N ASP A 135 22.03 21.31 -1.42
CA ASP A 135 22.30 19.94 -0.95
C ASP A 135 21.36 18.90 -1.56
N LEU A 136 20.10 19.25 -1.79
CA LEU A 136 19.13 18.39 -2.48
C LEU A 136 19.48 18.21 -3.97
N HIS A 137 19.90 19.28 -4.66
CA HIS A 137 20.34 19.21 -6.05
C HIS A 137 21.56 18.30 -6.24
N LYS A 138 22.54 18.32 -5.31
CA LYS A 138 23.71 17.41 -5.34
C LYS A 138 23.31 15.93 -5.28
N ARG A 139 22.12 15.64 -4.74
CA ARG A 139 21.52 14.30 -4.62
C ARG A 139 20.52 13.98 -5.73
N CYS A 140 20.39 14.85 -6.74
CA CYS A 140 19.41 14.71 -7.81
C CYS A 140 17.95 14.71 -7.36
N ILE A 141 17.66 15.40 -6.25
CA ILE A 141 16.29 15.59 -5.75
C ILE A 141 15.75 16.91 -6.30
N TYR A 142 14.54 16.86 -6.87
CA TYR A 142 13.84 18.05 -7.33
C TYR A 142 13.33 18.86 -6.13
N VAL A 143 13.45 20.19 -6.17
CA VAL A 143 12.97 21.07 -5.09
C VAL A 143 11.91 22.04 -5.61
N LEU A 144 10.69 21.92 -5.10
CA LEU A 144 9.55 22.76 -5.47
C LEU A 144 9.21 23.75 -4.35
N GLY A 145 8.80 24.96 -4.72
CA GLY A 145 8.20 25.92 -3.79
C GLY A 145 6.69 25.66 -3.64
N GLY A 146 6.25 25.32 -2.44
CA GLY A 146 4.83 25.16 -2.14
C GLY A 146 4.16 26.50 -1.89
N ILE A 147 3.28 26.94 -2.79
CA ILE A 147 2.44 28.13 -2.63
C ILE A 147 1.03 27.67 -2.23
N GLY A 148 0.45 28.22 -1.17
CA GLY A 148 -0.81 27.68 -0.62
C GLY A 148 -1.13 28.12 0.81
N GLY A 149 -2.31 27.73 1.29
CA GLY A 149 -2.73 27.87 2.70
C GLY A 149 -3.79 28.95 2.98
N ASP A 150 -3.79 29.49 4.21
CA ASP A 150 -4.81 30.44 4.70
C ASP A 150 -4.67 31.87 4.12
N LYS A 151 -3.65 32.12 3.28
CA LYS A 151 -3.39 33.44 2.70
C LYS A 151 -4.01 33.53 1.30
N ALA A 152 -4.88 34.53 1.09
CA ALA A 152 -5.44 34.82 -0.22
C ALA A 152 -4.35 35.25 -1.21
N PHE A 153 -4.41 34.73 -2.43
CA PHE A 153 -3.51 35.13 -3.52
C PHE A 153 -4.05 36.35 -4.26
N ASP A 154 -3.16 37.26 -4.63
CA ASP A 154 -3.45 38.19 -5.72
C ASP A 154 -3.28 37.46 -7.05
N THR A 155 -4.41 37.06 -7.64
CA THR A 155 -4.43 36.35 -8.92
C THR A 155 -3.82 37.14 -10.09
N SER A 156 -3.68 38.46 -9.94
CA SER A 156 -3.09 39.31 -10.98
C SER A 156 -1.56 39.30 -11.00
N SER A 157 -0.89 39.04 -9.86
CA SER A 157 0.57 39.06 -9.74
C SER A 157 1.21 37.68 -9.51
N VAL A 158 0.43 36.71 -9.02
CA VAL A 158 0.90 35.37 -8.59
C VAL A 158 1.83 34.67 -9.57
N ALA A 159 1.59 34.78 -10.88
CA ALA A 159 2.42 34.13 -11.89
C ALA A 159 3.83 34.75 -11.97
N ALA A 160 3.94 36.09 -11.88
CA ALA A 160 5.21 36.80 -11.89
C ALA A 160 5.96 36.62 -10.56
N ASP A 161 5.24 36.60 -9.44
CA ASP A 161 5.81 36.40 -8.11
C ASP A 161 6.35 34.96 -7.96
N ALA A 162 5.64 33.96 -8.49
CA ALA A 162 6.09 32.57 -8.51
C ALA A 162 7.38 32.42 -9.34
N VAL A 163 7.46 33.05 -10.52
CA VAL A 163 8.69 33.09 -11.33
C VAL A 163 9.84 33.74 -10.56
N SER A 164 9.56 34.84 -9.85
CA SER A 164 10.55 35.54 -9.02
C SER A 164 11.05 34.68 -7.88
N LEU A 165 10.16 33.93 -7.21
CA LEU A 165 10.51 32.99 -6.14
C LEU A 165 11.39 31.85 -6.66
N VAL A 166 11.01 31.22 -7.78
CA VAL A 166 11.80 30.16 -8.44
C VAL A 166 13.20 30.66 -8.76
N ASN A 167 13.31 31.85 -9.36
CA ASN A 167 14.59 32.44 -9.74
C ASN A 167 15.46 32.86 -8.55
N LYS A 168 14.84 33.34 -7.46
CA LYS A 168 15.49 33.76 -6.21
C LYS A 168 16.15 32.56 -5.52
N PHE A 169 15.43 31.45 -5.41
CA PHE A 169 15.89 30.28 -4.65
C PHE A 169 16.43 29.13 -5.50
N LYS A 170 16.45 29.28 -6.83
CA LYS A 170 16.87 28.24 -7.80
C LYS A 170 16.05 26.96 -7.68
N LEU A 171 14.74 27.09 -7.52
CA LEU A 171 13.82 25.95 -7.41
C LEU A 171 13.63 25.28 -8.78
N ASP A 172 13.27 24.00 -8.78
CA ASP A 172 12.87 23.27 -10.00
C ASP A 172 11.42 23.54 -10.40
N GLY A 173 10.63 24.19 -9.54
CA GLY A 173 9.22 24.46 -9.83
C GLY A 173 8.38 24.87 -8.64
N ILE A 174 7.07 24.80 -8.84
CA ILE A 174 6.04 25.23 -7.88
C ILE A 174 5.03 24.10 -7.67
N SER A 175 4.65 23.88 -6.41
CA SER A 175 3.48 23.08 -6.06
C SER A 175 2.40 24.00 -5.50
N VAL A 176 1.22 23.96 -6.10
CA VAL A 176 0.08 24.74 -5.64
C VAL A 176 -0.72 23.90 -4.66
N HIS A 177 -0.82 24.37 -3.42
CA HIS A 177 -1.61 23.80 -2.34
C HIS A 177 -2.78 24.75 -2.04
N ASP A 178 -3.73 24.84 -2.96
CA ASP A 178 -4.86 25.77 -2.85
C ASP A 178 -5.96 25.19 -1.95
N LEU A 179 -5.89 25.54 -0.67
CA LEU A 179 -6.91 25.22 0.32
C LEU A 179 -8.00 26.30 0.41
N SER A 180 -8.13 27.22 -0.54
CA SER A 180 -9.17 28.25 -0.51
C SER A 180 -10.56 27.70 -0.92
N SER A 181 -11.63 28.25 -0.34
CA SER A 181 -13.01 27.84 -0.60
C SER A 181 -13.59 28.38 -1.91
N GLN A 182 -12.76 28.92 -2.79
CA GLN A 182 -13.20 29.51 -4.06
C GLN A 182 -12.97 28.54 -5.21
N THR A 183 -13.72 28.74 -6.29
CA THR A 183 -13.69 27.87 -7.47
C THR A 183 -12.29 27.73 -8.03
N SER A 184 -11.86 26.48 -8.21
CA SER A 184 -10.72 26.08 -9.03
C SER A 184 -10.72 26.86 -10.34
N THR A 185 -9.67 27.64 -10.60
CA THR A 185 -9.59 28.52 -11.78
C THR A 185 -8.56 28.00 -12.78
N LEU A 186 -9.05 27.31 -13.82
CA LEU A 186 -8.25 27.04 -15.03
C LEU A 186 -7.47 28.28 -15.53
N PRO A 187 -8.03 29.51 -15.56
CA PRO A 187 -7.28 30.69 -15.98
C PRO A 187 -6.01 30.96 -15.14
N TYR A 188 -6.11 30.80 -13.82
CA TYR A 188 -5.00 30.98 -12.90
C TYR A 188 -3.89 29.96 -13.14
N MET A 189 -4.25 28.66 -13.20
CA MET A 189 -3.29 27.59 -13.45
C MET A 189 -2.64 27.73 -14.84
N THR A 190 -3.39 28.21 -15.83
CA THR A 190 -2.87 28.48 -17.18
C THR A 190 -1.87 29.62 -17.17
N ALA A 191 -2.17 30.74 -16.49
CA ALA A 191 -1.26 31.87 -16.37
C ALA A 191 0.04 31.48 -15.65
N LEU A 192 -0.08 30.73 -14.55
CA LEU A 192 1.06 30.24 -13.79
C LEU A 192 1.95 29.30 -14.62
N SER A 193 1.34 28.31 -15.29
CA SER A 193 2.05 27.38 -16.18
C SER A 193 2.78 28.12 -17.29
N THR A 194 2.11 29.08 -17.93
CA THR A 194 2.68 29.87 -19.03
C THR A 194 3.88 30.69 -18.55
N ALA A 195 3.76 31.39 -17.43
CA ALA A 195 4.84 32.23 -16.91
C ALA A 195 6.06 31.40 -16.46
N LEU A 196 5.84 30.29 -15.74
CA LEU A 196 6.91 29.41 -15.29
C LEU A 196 7.66 28.79 -16.47
N LYS A 197 6.94 28.25 -17.45
CA LYS A 197 7.53 27.62 -18.65
C LYS A 197 8.21 28.63 -19.58
N ALA A 198 7.75 29.89 -19.60
CA ALA A 198 8.43 30.96 -20.33
C ALA A 198 9.76 31.37 -19.67
N SER A 199 9.85 31.32 -18.34
CA SER A 199 11.11 31.59 -17.61
C SER A 199 12.11 30.47 -17.80
N VAL A 200 11.72 29.23 -17.50
CA VAL A 200 12.53 28.02 -17.72
C VAL A 200 11.60 26.89 -18.17
N ALA A 201 11.80 26.38 -19.39
CA ALA A 201 10.89 25.41 -20.01
C ALA A 201 10.73 24.09 -19.21
N SER A 202 11.73 23.72 -18.42
CA SER A 202 11.71 22.52 -17.57
C SER A 202 11.12 22.74 -16.18
N THR A 203 10.56 23.93 -15.90
CA THR A 203 9.97 24.24 -14.59
C THR A 203 8.73 23.39 -14.36
N THR A 204 8.72 22.67 -13.24
CA THR A 204 7.60 21.82 -12.83
C THR A 204 6.48 22.65 -12.22
N LEU A 205 5.24 22.34 -12.56
CA LEU A 205 4.04 22.82 -11.90
C LEU A 205 3.17 21.65 -11.44
N SER A 206 2.93 21.55 -10.14
CA SER A 206 1.99 20.58 -9.57
C SER A 206 0.82 21.24 -8.84
N TYR A 207 -0.27 20.49 -8.67
CA TYR A 207 -1.46 20.96 -7.99
C TYR A 207 -2.02 19.91 -7.05
N ASP A 208 -2.32 20.30 -5.81
CA ASP A 208 -2.93 19.44 -4.81
C ASP A 208 -4.45 19.67 -4.78
N VAL A 209 -5.23 18.59 -4.77
CA VAL A 209 -6.70 18.60 -4.78
C VAL A 209 -7.24 17.59 -3.79
N PHE A 210 -8.40 17.86 -3.19
CA PHE A 210 -9.07 16.86 -2.36
C PHE A 210 -9.66 15.73 -3.21
N TYR A 211 -9.69 14.51 -2.64
CA TYR A 211 -10.26 13.33 -3.30
C TYR A 211 -11.70 13.55 -3.81
N SER A 212 -12.50 14.35 -3.08
CA SER A 212 -13.90 14.63 -3.38
C SER A 212 -14.13 15.61 -4.54
N GLU A 213 -13.10 16.31 -5.03
CA GLU A 213 -13.29 17.37 -6.05
C GLU A 213 -13.73 16.85 -7.43
N LEU A 214 -13.64 15.53 -7.66
CA LEU A 214 -14.12 14.87 -8.88
C LEU A 214 -15.56 14.33 -8.75
N ASP A 215 -16.05 14.11 -7.53
CA ASP A 215 -17.39 13.57 -7.29
C ASP A 215 -18.44 14.68 -7.35
N LYS A 216 -19.27 14.63 -8.41
CA LYS A 216 -20.35 15.60 -8.64
C LYS A 216 -21.68 15.17 -7.99
N THR A 217 -21.72 14.00 -7.34
CA THR A 217 -22.94 13.32 -6.90
C THR A 217 -23.01 13.01 -5.40
N LEU A 218 -21.89 12.77 -4.71
CA LEU A 218 -21.83 12.59 -3.26
C LEU A 218 -21.07 13.76 -2.61
N LEU A 219 -21.75 14.45 -1.69
CA LEU A 219 -21.19 15.49 -0.81
C LEU A 219 -20.57 16.68 -1.55
N ASN A 220 -21.41 17.60 -2.03
CA ASN A 220 -21.07 19.00 -2.31
C ASN A 220 -19.62 19.23 -2.81
N CYS A 221 -19.33 18.98 -4.09
CA CYS A 221 -18.17 19.67 -4.68
C CYS A 221 -18.34 21.21 -4.56
N GLY A 222 -19.56 21.69 -4.27
CA GLY A 222 -19.82 23.01 -3.68
C GLY A 222 -19.17 24.11 -4.49
N THR A 223 -18.29 24.90 -3.85
CA THR A 223 -17.47 25.93 -4.49
C THR A 223 -16.06 25.45 -4.87
N ARG A 224 -15.73 24.16 -4.74
CA ARG A 224 -14.39 23.56 -4.94
C ARG A 224 -14.39 22.34 -5.89
N CYS A 225 -15.15 22.39 -6.97
CA CYS A 225 -15.10 21.31 -7.97
C CYS A 225 -13.83 21.43 -8.82
N PHE A 226 -13.22 20.30 -9.19
CA PHE A 226 -12.05 20.28 -10.06
C PHE A 226 -12.40 20.87 -11.45
N ALA A 227 -11.63 21.88 -11.88
CA ALA A 227 -11.86 22.52 -13.18
C ALA A 227 -11.21 21.72 -14.32
N ASP A 228 -12.03 21.31 -15.28
CA ASP A 228 -11.57 20.65 -16.50
C ASP A 228 -10.55 21.51 -17.25
N GLY A 229 -9.46 20.89 -17.69
CA GLY A 229 -8.36 21.55 -18.41
C GLY A 229 -7.15 21.85 -17.51
N VAL A 230 -7.33 21.86 -16.18
CA VAL A 230 -6.20 22.06 -15.25
C VAL A 230 -5.16 20.95 -15.42
N GLN A 231 -5.60 19.71 -15.67
CA GLN A 231 -4.73 18.57 -15.92
C GLN A 231 -3.81 18.74 -17.14
N ASP A 232 -4.16 19.63 -18.08
CA ASP A 232 -3.40 19.85 -19.31
C ASP A 232 -2.28 20.88 -19.12
N VAL A 233 -2.42 21.77 -18.13
CA VAL A 233 -1.45 22.85 -17.85
C VAL A 233 -0.47 22.53 -16.73
N VAL A 234 -0.73 21.49 -15.93
CA VAL A 234 0.17 21.02 -14.87
C VAL A 234 0.93 19.75 -15.27
N ASP A 235 2.08 19.53 -14.65
CA ASP A 235 2.87 18.30 -14.80
C ASP A 235 2.23 17.14 -14.04
N TRP A 236 1.64 17.43 -12.87
CA TRP A 236 0.84 16.44 -12.14
C TRP A 236 -0.13 17.02 -11.14
N ILE A 237 -1.03 16.15 -10.69
CA ILE A 237 -2.02 16.43 -9.66
C ILE A 237 -1.83 15.44 -8.51
N THR A 238 -1.74 15.95 -7.29
CA THR A 238 -1.74 15.15 -6.07
C THR A 238 -3.14 15.11 -5.50
N VAL A 239 -3.76 13.94 -5.47
CA VAL A 239 -5.09 13.74 -4.87
C VAL A 239 -4.91 13.39 -3.39
N LEU A 240 -5.36 14.28 -2.50
CA LEU A 240 -5.23 14.17 -1.05
C LEU A 240 -6.24 13.15 -0.51
N ALA A 241 -5.73 12.01 -0.04
CA ALA A 241 -6.47 10.88 0.52
C ALA A 241 -6.35 10.83 2.06
N TYR A 242 -6.63 11.97 2.70
CA TYR A 242 -6.70 12.12 4.15
C TYR A 242 -7.67 13.26 4.48
N SER A 243 -8.09 13.35 5.74
CA SER A 243 -9.19 14.24 6.18
C SER A 243 -10.55 13.91 5.56
N VAL A 244 -10.84 12.63 5.33
CA VAL A 244 -12.05 12.21 4.63
C VAL A 244 -13.33 12.35 5.47
N SER A 245 -13.22 12.17 6.79
CA SER A 245 -14.31 12.27 7.77
C SER A 245 -13.75 12.38 9.19
N SER A 246 -14.50 13.00 10.11
CA SER A 246 -14.22 12.89 11.55
C SER A 246 -14.74 11.62 12.20
N ASP A 247 -15.68 10.93 11.56
CA ASP A 247 -16.18 9.64 12.02
C ASP A 247 -15.14 8.56 11.68
N PRO A 248 -14.56 7.85 12.67
CA PRO A 248 -13.53 6.86 12.43
C PRO A 248 -13.99 5.65 11.61
N VAL A 249 -15.26 5.25 11.72
CA VAL A 249 -15.80 4.11 10.96
C VAL A 249 -15.95 4.52 9.50
N LEU A 250 -16.59 5.67 9.26
CA LEU A 250 -16.75 6.18 7.90
C LEU A 250 -15.40 6.47 7.24
N ALA A 251 -14.44 7.02 7.98
CA ALA A 251 -13.10 7.26 7.47
C ALA A 251 -12.41 5.95 7.08
N SER A 252 -12.49 4.92 7.94
CA SER A 252 -11.95 3.59 7.64
C SER A 252 -12.57 2.99 6.38
N ASP A 253 -13.89 3.10 6.20
CA ASP A 253 -14.58 2.58 5.02
C ASP A 253 -14.14 3.31 3.74
N VAL A 254 -14.04 4.65 3.78
CA VAL A 254 -13.56 5.45 2.65
C VAL A 254 -12.12 5.12 2.28
N TYR A 255 -11.24 4.91 3.26
CA TYR A 255 -9.86 4.51 3.00
C TYR A 255 -9.76 3.09 2.42
N ALA A 256 -10.56 2.15 2.93
CA ALA A 256 -10.52 0.78 2.47
C ALA A 256 -11.05 0.61 1.03
N ASP A 257 -11.98 1.47 0.60
CA ASP A 257 -12.48 1.54 -0.78
C ASP A 257 -11.72 2.54 -1.67
N ALA A 258 -10.67 3.20 -1.17
CA ALA A 258 -10.06 4.35 -1.84
C ALA A 258 -9.64 4.12 -3.30
N ILE A 259 -9.17 2.90 -3.63
CA ILE A 259 -8.77 2.54 -4.99
C ILE A 259 -9.96 2.60 -5.94
N SER A 260 -10.99 1.80 -5.70
CA SER A 260 -12.19 1.74 -6.54
C SER A 260 -13.05 3.00 -6.42
N GLY A 261 -13.16 3.54 -5.20
CA GLY A 261 -14.04 4.65 -4.86
C GLY A 261 -13.58 5.99 -5.44
N PHE A 262 -12.28 6.30 -5.42
CA PHE A 262 -11.82 7.59 -5.95
C PHE A 262 -10.49 7.56 -6.73
N PHE A 263 -9.53 6.70 -6.43
CA PHE A 263 -8.27 6.69 -7.21
C PHE A 263 -8.46 6.23 -8.65
N ASP A 264 -9.27 5.20 -8.92
CA ASP A 264 -9.57 4.74 -10.28
C ASP A 264 -10.31 5.80 -11.12
N PRO A 265 -11.35 6.48 -10.60
CA PRO A 265 -11.92 7.65 -11.26
C PRO A 265 -10.89 8.74 -11.58
N TRP A 266 -10.04 9.10 -10.62
CA TRP A 266 -8.97 10.08 -10.84
C TRP A 266 -7.92 9.59 -11.83
N LYS A 267 -7.55 8.31 -11.80
CA LYS A 267 -6.62 7.68 -12.74
C LYS A 267 -7.15 7.78 -14.17
N ALA A 268 -8.43 7.46 -14.37
CA ALA A 268 -9.09 7.60 -15.66
C ALA A 268 -9.07 9.05 -16.15
N LYS A 269 -9.28 10.02 -15.24
CA LYS A 269 -9.25 11.45 -15.55
C LYS A 269 -7.85 11.98 -15.89
N LEU A 270 -6.82 11.52 -15.20
CA LEU A 270 -5.49 12.14 -15.19
C LEU A 270 -4.42 11.42 -16.03
N GLN A 271 -4.67 10.19 -16.49
CA GLN A 271 -3.84 9.48 -17.48
C GLN A 271 -2.32 9.55 -17.21
N GLY A 272 -1.87 9.10 -16.03
CA GLY A 272 -0.44 9.09 -15.67
C GLY A 272 0.04 10.30 -14.86
N LYS A 273 -0.81 11.32 -14.69
CA LYS A 273 -0.52 12.52 -13.89
C LYS A 273 -0.98 12.45 -12.44
N LEU A 274 -1.58 11.34 -12.01
CA LEU A 274 -2.09 11.16 -10.65
C LEU A 274 -0.96 10.78 -9.68
N ASN A 275 -0.76 11.60 -8.65
CA ASN A 275 -0.04 11.24 -7.43
C ASN A 275 -1.02 11.09 -6.27
N ILE A 276 -0.74 10.15 -5.36
CA ILE A 276 -1.55 9.92 -4.17
C ILE A 276 -0.96 10.70 -3.00
N GLY A 277 -1.75 11.58 -2.38
CA GLY A 277 -1.36 12.35 -1.20
C GLY A 277 -1.80 11.66 0.08
N VAL A 278 -0.87 11.33 0.98
CA VAL A 278 -1.17 10.65 2.26
C VAL A 278 -0.70 11.45 3.46
N CYS A 279 -1.43 11.33 4.56
CA CYS A 279 -1.03 11.88 5.86
C CYS A 279 -1.66 11.09 7.01
N ILE A 280 -0.88 10.73 8.03
CA ILE A 280 -1.37 9.99 9.21
C ILE A 280 -1.63 10.87 10.43
N ASP A 281 -0.99 12.04 10.50
CA ASP A 281 -0.97 12.91 11.68
C ASP A 281 -1.36 14.36 11.37
N CYS A 282 -1.90 14.62 10.18
CA CYS A 282 -2.34 15.95 9.76
C CYS A 282 -3.74 15.92 9.16
N GLY A 283 -4.41 17.07 9.22
CA GLY A 283 -5.78 17.23 8.77
C GLY A 283 -6.82 17.05 9.86
N TYR A 284 -8.07 16.83 9.45
CA TYR A 284 -9.22 16.69 10.35
C TYR A 284 -9.74 15.25 10.35
N GLY A 285 -9.93 14.65 11.53
CA GLY A 285 -10.33 13.25 11.66
C GLY A 285 -9.16 12.26 11.58
N PRO A 286 -9.41 10.94 11.66
CA PRO A 286 -8.36 9.94 11.55
C PRO A 286 -7.80 9.83 10.13
N GLY A 287 -6.47 9.75 10.03
CA GLY A 287 -5.78 9.47 8.77
C GLY A 287 -5.86 7.98 8.38
N PRO A 288 -5.48 7.63 7.14
CA PRO A 288 -5.32 6.25 6.70
C PRO A 288 -4.35 5.47 7.59
N THR A 289 -4.54 4.15 7.69
CA THR A 289 -3.62 3.29 8.44
C THR A 289 -2.32 3.04 7.65
N ILE A 290 -1.32 2.48 8.33
CA ILE A 290 -0.07 2.03 7.68
C ILE A 290 -0.34 0.98 6.59
N ASP A 291 -1.34 0.12 6.78
CA ASP A 291 -1.69 -0.92 5.82
C ASP A 291 -2.35 -0.31 4.58
N ASP A 292 -3.25 0.65 4.76
CA ASP A 292 -3.87 1.39 3.65
C ASP A 292 -2.79 2.09 2.81
N ILE A 293 -1.85 2.77 3.47
CA ILE A 293 -0.73 3.45 2.80
C ILE A 293 0.17 2.45 2.08
N SER A 294 0.41 1.26 2.63
CA SER A 294 1.22 0.21 1.99
C SER A 294 0.58 -0.28 0.70
N ILE A 295 -0.75 -0.46 0.71
CA ILE A 295 -1.53 -0.85 -0.48
C ILE A 295 -1.47 0.26 -1.53
N TRP A 296 -1.71 1.50 -1.12
CA TRP A 296 -1.70 2.64 -2.04
C TRP A 296 -0.31 2.93 -2.59
N ALA A 297 0.75 2.68 -1.83
CA ALA A 297 2.13 2.81 -2.30
C ALA A 297 2.41 1.91 -3.51
N ASN A 298 1.92 0.67 -3.50
CA ASN A 298 2.03 -0.23 -4.66
C ASN A 298 1.18 0.28 -5.84
N TYR A 299 -0.09 0.64 -5.58
CA TYR A 299 -0.97 1.19 -6.62
C TYR A 299 -0.41 2.47 -7.25
N SER A 300 0.26 3.31 -6.46
CA SER A 300 0.87 4.58 -6.89
C SER A 300 1.87 4.40 -8.04
N GLN A 301 2.51 3.22 -8.11
CA GLN A 301 3.46 2.88 -9.18
C GLN A 301 2.78 2.74 -10.55
N SER A 302 1.48 2.46 -10.58
CA SER A 302 0.68 2.33 -11.82
C SER A 302 0.08 3.66 -12.30
N VAL A 303 0.20 4.74 -11.52
CA VAL A 303 -0.48 6.01 -11.81
C VAL A 303 0.48 7.19 -11.93
N GLY A 304 1.41 7.37 -11.00
CA GLY A 304 2.27 8.55 -11.05
C GLY A 304 3.23 8.67 -9.88
N GLY A 305 2.80 8.33 -8.68
CA GLY A 305 3.64 8.32 -7.49
C GLY A 305 2.88 8.72 -6.24
N MET A 306 3.62 9.05 -5.19
CA MET A 306 3.05 9.34 -3.88
C MET A 306 3.67 10.59 -3.28
N SER A 307 2.83 11.39 -2.61
CA SER A 307 3.20 12.57 -1.85
C SER A 307 2.85 12.35 -0.39
N VAL A 308 3.83 12.57 0.49
CA VAL A 308 3.68 12.37 1.94
C VAL A 308 3.66 13.73 2.63
N TYR A 309 2.59 13.98 3.39
CA TYR A 309 2.39 15.16 4.22
C TYR A 309 2.53 14.77 5.71
N GLY A 310 2.88 15.74 6.58
CA GLY A 310 2.93 15.55 8.04
C GLY A 310 4.21 16.06 8.69
N THR A 311 4.28 15.95 10.02
CA THR A 311 5.47 16.39 10.80
C THR A 311 6.24 15.19 11.36
N ASP A 312 5.77 14.54 12.41
CA ASP A 312 6.65 13.76 13.32
C ASP A 312 6.57 12.25 13.09
N ARG A 313 5.54 11.74 12.41
CA ARG A 313 5.38 10.31 12.09
C ARG A 313 5.68 9.93 10.64
N MET A 314 6.22 10.85 9.83
CA MET A 314 6.63 10.54 8.46
C MET A 314 7.51 9.29 8.40
N TYR A 315 8.33 9.00 9.42
CA TYR A 315 9.15 7.79 9.52
C TYR A 315 8.40 6.46 9.38
N ALA A 316 7.16 6.38 9.88
CA ALA A 316 6.34 5.18 9.77
C ALA A 316 5.88 4.95 8.32
N ILE A 317 5.50 6.03 7.62
CA ILE A 317 5.18 6.02 6.19
C ILE A 317 6.44 5.78 5.35
N GLN A 318 7.55 6.40 5.73
CA GLN A 318 8.85 6.34 5.05
C GLN A 318 9.52 4.96 5.15
N ALA A 319 9.25 4.19 6.21
CA ALA A 319 9.71 2.80 6.33
C ALA A 319 9.01 1.86 5.33
N ILE A 320 7.77 2.15 4.98
CA ILE A 320 6.95 1.42 3.99
C ILE A 320 7.44 1.72 2.57
N LEU A 321 7.89 2.96 2.33
CA LEU A 321 8.28 3.47 1.01
C LEU A 321 9.71 3.18 0.60
N ARG A 322 10.43 2.34 1.37
CA ARG A 322 11.78 1.93 1.01
C ARG A 322 11.78 1.29 -0.38
N PRO A 323 12.79 1.58 -1.21
CA PRO A 323 12.94 0.91 -2.49
C PRO A 323 13.08 -0.59 -2.22
N MET A 324 12.11 -1.38 -2.67
CA MET A 324 12.44 -2.73 -3.10
C MET A 324 13.59 -2.58 -4.11
N PRO A 325 14.66 -3.39 -4.00
CA PRO A 325 15.87 -3.19 -4.80
C PRO A 325 15.54 -3.10 -6.28
N LEU A 326 16.27 -2.21 -6.98
CA LEU A 326 16.15 -2.00 -8.42
C LEU A 326 16.03 -3.34 -9.16
N PRO A 327 15.01 -3.53 -10.01
CA PRO A 327 14.91 -4.73 -10.82
C PRO A 327 16.08 -4.74 -11.80
N LEU A 328 16.91 -5.77 -11.73
CA LEU A 328 17.73 -6.16 -12.86
C LEU A 328 16.81 -6.33 -14.07
N ARG A 329 17.14 -5.60 -15.14
CA ARG A 329 16.60 -5.61 -16.51
C ARG A 329 15.26 -6.35 -16.74
N SER A 330 14.29 -5.52 -17.15
CA SER A 330 13.08 -5.85 -17.91
C SER A 330 13.22 -7.09 -18.83
N SER A 331 12.49 -8.15 -18.46
CA SER A 331 11.65 -8.94 -19.36
C SER A 331 10.72 -9.81 -18.50
N ASN A 332 9.41 -9.69 -18.73
CA ASN A 332 8.30 -10.52 -18.20
C ASN A 332 7.92 -10.31 -16.72
N ILE A 333 6.94 -9.44 -16.49
CA ILE A 333 6.13 -9.43 -15.25
C ILE A 333 5.13 -10.60 -15.36
N SER A 334 5.57 -11.80 -15.03
CA SER A 334 4.67 -12.94 -14.72
C SER A 334 5.27 -13.99 -13.77
N SER A 335 6.37 -13.75 -13.04
CA SER A 335 7.01 -14.85 -12.28
C SER A 335 7.90 -14.43 -11.09
N SER A 336 7.42 -13.65 -10.11
CA SER A 336 8.20 -13.39 -8.87
C SER A 336 7.84 -14.28 -7.69
N CYS A 337 6.81 -15.10 -7.79
CA CYS A 337 6.62 -16.24 -6.90
C CYS A 337 7.24 -17.43 -7.62
N GLY A 338 8.37 -17.95 -7.13
CA GLY A 338 8.94 -19.17 -7.67
C GLY A 338 7.87 -20.26 -7.67
N SER A 339 7.70 -20.96 -8.80
CA SER A 339 6.84 -22.14 -8.89
C SER A 339 7.42 -23.23 -7.99
N ASN A 340 6.94 -23.31 -6.76
CA ASN A 340 7.26 -24.41 -5.85
C ASN A 340 6.35 -25.62 -6.17
N ASP A 341 6.26 -26.00 -7.44
CA ASP A 341 5.35 -27.05 -7.96
C ASP A 341 5.68 -28.48 -7.48
N GLY A 342 6.51 -28.60 -6.44
CA GLY A 342 6.80 -29.85 -5.73
C GLY A 342 6.99 -29.72 -4.22
N ALA A 343 6.79 -28.54 -3.63
CA ALA A 343 6.81 -28.40 -2.17
C ALA A 343 5.47 -28.91 -1.58
N PRO A 344 5.48 -29.61 -0.43
CA PRO A 344 4.26 -30.05 0.23
C PRO A 344 3.35 -28.86 0.53
N ARG A 345 2.09 -28.94 0.10
CA ARG A 345 1.12 -27.86 0.29
C ARG A 345 0.79 -27.73 1.77
N VAL A 346 0.77 -26.50 2.27
CA VAL A 346 0.19 -26.13 3.55
C VAL A 346 -0.94 -25.15 3.30
N VAL A 347 -2.17 -25.57 3.61
CA VAL A 347 -3.38 -24.82 3.32
C VAL A 347 -4.09 -24.43 4.62
N LEU A 348 -4.52 -23.18 4.75
CA LEU A 348 -5.34 -22.75 5.88
C LEU A 348 -6.73 -22.36 5.41
N PHE A 349 -7.77 -22.95 5.98
CA PHE A 349 -9.12 -22.40 5.85
C PHE A 349 -9.28 -21.22 6.81
N TRP A 350 -9.83 -20.12 6.31
CA TRP A 350 -9.91 -18.86 7.04
C TRP A 350 -11.33 -18.29 6.95
N GLY A 351 -11.98 -18.14 8.11
CA GLY A 351 -13.30 -17.47 8.18
C GLY A 351 -13.20 -16.04 7.69
N SER A 352 -13.94 -15.69 6.66
CA SER A 352 -13.87 -14.39 5.98
C SER A 352 -14.23 -13.19 6.87
N GLU A 353 -14.99 -13.45 7.94
CA GLU A 353 -15.37 -12.50 8.97
C GLU A 353 -14.29 -12.26 10.03
N VAL A 354 -13.23 -13.07 10.03
CA VAL A 354 -12.17 -13.04 11.04
C VAL A 354 -10.96 -12.28 10.49
N GLY A 355 -10.56 -11.20 11.14
CA GLY A 355 -9.32 -10.47 10.81
C GLY A 355 -8.05 -11.21 11.24
N GLY A 356 -6.88 -10.68 10.88
CA GLY A 356 -5.57 -11.16 11.37
C GLY A 356 -4.79 -12.06 10.41
N CYS A 357 -5.28 -12.27 9.19
CA CYS A 357 -4.62 -13.12 8.20
C CYS A 357 -3.25 -12.59 7.76
N GLU A 358 -2.99 -11.29 7.93
CA GLU A 358 -1.70 -10.67 7.69
C GLU A 358 -0.61 -11.24 8.59
N SER A 359 -1.00 -11.78 9.76
CA SER A 359 -0.11 -12.38 10.75
C SER A 359 0.15 -13.87 10.54
N ILE A 360 -0.40 -14.48 9.49
CA ILE A 360 -0.17 -15.90 9.16
C ILE A 360 1.35 -16.16 9.06
N PRO A 361 1.91 -17.23 9.65
CA PRO A 361 3.33 -17.52 9.58
C PRO A 361 3.86 -17.81 8.16
N ARG A 362 5.19 -17.81 8.00
CA ARG A 362 5.84 -18.30 6.77
C ARG A 362 5.65 -19.81 6.62
N GLY A 363 5.74 -20.31 5.39
CA GLY A 363 5.60 -21.73 5.06
C GLY A 363 4.18 -22.14 4.69
N VAL A 364 3.18 -21.30 4.99
CA VAL A 364 1.83 -21.46 4.42
C VAL A 364 1.89 -21.16 2.92
N THR A 365 1.24 -22.00 2.13
CA THR A 365 1.26 -21.93 0.66
C THR A 365 -0.06 -21.43 0.10
N HIS A 366 -1.17 -21.79 0.75
CA HIS A 366 -2.51 -21.45 0.30
C HIS A 366 -3.38 -21.04 1.50
N VAL A 367 -4.29 -20.11 1.27
CA VAL A 367 -5.37 -19.77 2.20
C VAL A 367 -6.69 -19.87 1.45
N ILE A 368 -7.71 -20.47 2.07
CA ILE A 368 -9.04 -20.63 1.50
C ILE A 368 -10.03 -19.83 2.34
N MET A 369 -10.55 -18.74 1.77
CA MET A 369 -11.51 -17.86 2.42
C MET A 369 -12.90 -18.51 2.45
N SER A 370 -13.43 -18.73 3.64
CA SER A 370 -14.66 -19.46 3.89
C SER A 370 -15.72 -18.50 4.43
N PHE A 371 -16.94 -18.40 3.89
CA PHE A 371 -17.50 -19.07 2.72
C PHE A 371 -18.30 -18.09 1.87
N SER A 372 -18.38 -18.34 0.57
CA SER A 372 -19.49 -17.87 -0.25
C SER A 372 -20.56 -18.97 -0.36
N LEU A 373 -21.82 -18.57 -0.56
CA LEU A 373 -22.96 -19.48 -0.57
C LEU A 373 -23.57 -19.58 -1.97
N VAL A 374 -24.23 -20.70 -2.24
CA VAL A 374 -25.15 -20.84 -3.37
C VAL A 374 -26.52 -20.33 -2.98
N GLN A 375 -27.04 -19.39 -3.76
CA GLN A 375 -28.38 -18.82 -3.65
C GLN A 375 -29.00 -18.68 -5.04
N ASP A 376 -30.20 -19.23 -5.23
CA ASP A 376 -30.96 -19.17 -6.50
C ASP A 376 -30.15 -19.64 -7.72
N GLY A 377 -29.34 -20.69 -7.52
CA GLY A 377 -28.46 -21.27 -8.55
C GLY A 377 -27.17 -20.49 -8.83
N ASN A 378 -26.92 -19.39 -8.11
CA ASN A 378 -25.72 -18.56 -8.24
C ASN A 378 -24.85 -18.63 -6.99
N VAL A 379 -23.55 -18.44 -7.16
CA VAL A 379 -22.62 -18.08 -6.08
C VAL A 379 -22.87 -16.63 -5.67
N THR A 380 -23.01 -16.37 -4.38
CA THR A 380 -23.14 -15.01 -3.84
C THR A 380 -21.86 -14.22 -4.04
N LEU A 381 -21.97 -12.93 -4.37
CA LEU A 381 -20.80 -12.05 -4.53
C LEU A 381 -20.31 -11.47 -3.19
N SER A 382 -20.76 -12.00 -2.07
CA SER A 382 -20.39 -11.58 -0.71
C SER A 382 -20.02 -12.80 0.12
N LEU A 383 -19.15 -12.60 1.11
CA LEU A 383 -18.89 -13.59 2.16
C LEU A 383 -19.43 -13.04 3.50
N GLN A 384 -19.19 -13.74 4.62
CA GLN A 384 -19.67 -13.35 5.95
C GLN A 384 -19.02 -12.07 6.48
N GLY A 385 -17.80 -11.77 6.05
CA GLY A 385 -17.04 -10.58 6.44
C GLY A 385 -17.29 -9.34 5.59
N ASN A 386 -16.61 -8.25 5.94
CA ASN A 386 -16.59 -7.02 5.15
C ASN A 386 -15.69 -7.18 3.91
N ASP A 387 -16.20 -6.81 2.73
CA ASP A 387 -15.49 -6.91 1.46
C ASP A 387 -14.09 -6.25 1.46
N ALA A 388 -13.96 -5.09 2.11
CA ALA A 388 -12.71 -4.33 2.09
C ALA A 388 -11.64 -5.00 2.97
N THR A 389 -12.02 -5.51 4.14
CA THR A 389 -11.15 -6.33 4.99
C THR A 389 -10.72 -7.61 4.25
N LEU A 390 -11.64 -8.26 3.54
CA LEU A 390 -11.34 -9.45 2.75
C LEU A 390 -10.35 -9.14 1.61
N ARG A 391 -10.53 -8.03 0.87
CA ARG A 391 -9.58 -7.59 -0.16
C ARG A 391 -8.19 -7.31 0.40
N ARG A 392 -8.11 -6.61 1.54
CA ARG A 392 -6.84 -6.36 2.23
C ARG A 392 -6.12 -7.67 2.55
N CYS A 393 -6.88 -8.63 3.07
CA CYS A 393 -6.38 -9.95 3.41
C CYS A 393 -5.85 -10.72 2.19
N VAL A 394 -6.64 -10.80 1.11
CA VAL A 394 -6.25 -11.47 -0.15
C VAL A 394 -4.95 -10.87 -0.70
N LEU A 395 -4.89 -9.53 -0.79
CA LEU A 395 -3.71 -8.84 -1.33
C LEU A 395 -2.47 -9.04 -0.47
N SER A 396 -2.60 -8.95 0.86
CA SER A 396 -1.49 -9.16 1.81
C SER A 396 -0.88 -10.56 1.67
N LEU A 397 -1.73 -11.58 1.50
CA LEU A 397 -1.30 -12.96 1.31
C LEU A 397 -0.65 -13.19 -0.06
N GLN A 398 -1.23 -12.65 -1.12
CA GLN A 398 -0.66 -12.75 -2.47
C GLN A 398 0.70 -12.07 -2.60
N GLN A 399 0.91 -10.92 -1.93
CA GLN A 399 2.23 -10.25 -1.85
C GLN A 399 3.28 -11.12 -1.17
N ARG A 400 2.86 -12.05 -0.31
CA ARG A 400 3.72 -13.03 0.37
C ARG A 400 3.84 -14.35 -0.40
N CYS A 401 3.39 -14.38 -1.65
CA CYS A 401 3.34 -15.57 -2.51
C CYS A 401 2.49 -16.70 -1.95
N ILE A 402 1.45 -16.36 -1.18
CA ILE A 402 0.43 -17.28 -0.72
C ILE A 402 -0.75 -17.19 -1.68
N LYS A 403 -1.16 -18.32 -2.25
CA LYS A 403 -2.33 -18.39 -3.15
C LYS A 403 -3.60 -18.32 -2.33
N VAL A 404 -4.58 -17.52 -2.76
CA VAL A 404 -5.82 -17.31 -2.00
C VAL A 404 -7.02 -17.77 -2.80
N LEU A 405 -7.71 -18.82 -2.35
CA LEU A 405 -8.94 -19.32 -2.96
C LEU A 405 -10.15 -18.87 -2.14
N VAL A 406 -11.34 -19.01 -2.71
CA VAL A 406 -12.61 -18.90 -1.98
C VAL A 406 -13.31 -20.24 -1.93
N SER A 407 -13.78 -20.64 -0.75
CA SER A 407 -14.63 -21.83 -0.59
C SER A 407 -16.09 -21.49 -0.80
N ILE A 408 -16.77 -22.29 -1.60
CA ILE A 408 -18.21 -22.22 -1.85
C ILE A 408 -18.86 -23.43 -1.20
N GLY A 409 -19.76 -23.19 -0.25
CA GLY A 409 -20.55 -24.24 0.39
C GLY A 409 -20.53 -24.22 1.91
N GLY A 410 -20.10 -25.34 2.49
CA GLY A 410 -20.20 -25.69 3.90
C GLY A 410 -21.53 -26.36 4.26
N GLU A 411 -21.56 -27.03 5.42
CA GLU A 411 -22.69 -27.81 5.93
C GLU A 411 -24.06 -27.14 5.71
N THR A 412 -24.18 -25.85 6.05
CA THR A 412 -25.45 -25.09 5.97
C THR A 412 -25.93 -24.79 4.55
N ASN A 413 -25.08 -24.95 3.53
CA ASN A 413 -25.40 -24.66 2.13
C ASN A 413 -25.55 -25.90 1.24
N SER A 414 -25.30 -27.09 1.78
CA SER A 414 -25.39 -28.39 1.08
C SER A 414 -26.67 -28.56 0.26
N LYS A 415 -27.82 -28.14 0.79
CA LYS A 415 -29.10 -28.23 0.08
C LYS A 415 -29.12 -27.41 -1.22
N ALA A 416 -28.57 -26.19 -1.20
CA ALA A 416 -28.55 -25.31 -2.36
C ALA A 416 -27.63 -25.86 -3.46
N ILE A 417 -26.53 -26.51 -3.07
CA ILE A 417 -25.60 -27.21 -3.99
C ILE A 417 -26.29 -28.43 -4.61
N ALA A 418 -26.96 -29.26 -3.80
CA ALA A 418 -27.69 -30.43 -4.27
C ALA A 418 -28.85 -30.08 -5.22
N ASP A 419 -29.47 -28.91 -5.04
CA ASP A 419 -30.59 -28.44 -5.85
C ASP A 419 -30.13 -27.58 -7.08
N LEU A 420 -28.81 -27.50 -7.39
CA LEU A 420 -28.28 -26.83 -8.60
C LEU A 420 -28.84 -27.46 -9.89
N VAL A 421 -29.09 -26.64 -10.92
CA VAL A 421 -29.58 -27.16 -12.22
C VAL A 421 -28.85 -26.56 -13.41
N ASP A 422 -28.50 -25.28 -13.33
CA ASP A 422 -27.79 -24.54 -14.37
C ASP A 422 -26.32 -24.39 -13.96
N PHE A 423 -25.51 -25.38 -14.34
CA PHE A 423 -24.11 -25.45 -13.94
C PHE A 423 -23.25 -24.35 -14.58
N ASP A 424 -23.58 -23.91 -15.79
CA ASP A 424 -22.85 -22.85 -16.48
C ASP A 424 -23.12 -21.49 -15.85
N ARG A 425 -24.36 -21.23 -15.44
CA ARG A 425 -24.70 -20.04 -14.65
C ARG A 425 -23.99 -20.06 -13.30
N PHE A 426 -24.01 -21.20 -12.61
CA PHE A 426 -23.29 -21.38 -11.35
C PHE A 426 -21.79 -21.09 -11.52
N ALA A 427 -21.12 -21.73 -12.49
CA ALA A 427 -19.70 -21.53 -12.75
C ALA A 427 -19.37 -20.08 -13.17
N THR A 428 -20.23 -19.44 -13.96
CA THR A 428 -20.08 -18.02 -14.34
C THR A 428 -20.14 -17.11 -13.12
N SER A 429 -21.07 -17.36 -12.20
CA SER A 429 -21.17 -16.59 -10.95
C SER A 429 -19.98 -16.84 -10.00
N ALA A 430 -19.42 -18.04 -9.99
CA ALA A 430 -18.17 -18.35 -9.26
C ALA A 430 -17.00 -17.53 -9.81
N VAL A 431 -16.85 -17.45 -11.13
CA VAL A 431 -15.83 -16.60 -11.78
C VAL A 431 -16.03 -15.13 -11.42
N ALA A 432 -17.28 -14.64 -11.41
CA ALA A 432 -17.54 -13.25 -11.02
C ALA A 432 -17.11 -12.94 -9.57
N LEU A 433 -17.26 -13.90 -8.65
CA LEU A 433 -16.73 -13.77 -7.29
C LEU A 433 -15.19 -13.78 -7.26
N VAL A 434 -14.56 -14.68 -8.02
CA VAL A 434 -13.11 -14.73 -8.19
C VAL A 434 -12.56 -13.39 -8.67
N ASP A 435 -13.20 -12.79 -9.68
CA ASP A 435 -12.80 -11.50 -10.26
C ASP A 435 -13.00 -10.35 -9.26
N LYS A 436 -14.11 -10.35 -8.50
CA LYS A 436 -14.44 -9.30 -7.52
C LYS A 436 -13.38 -9.11 -6.42
N PHE A 437 -12.77 -10.21 -5.98
CA PHE A 437 -11.80 -10.23 -4.87
C PHE A 437 -10.39 -10.59 -5.30
N ASN A 438 -10.17 -10.85 -6.59
CA ASN A 438 -8.90 -11.32 -7.16
C ASN A 438 -8.41 -12.64 -6.53
N PHE A 439 -9.31 -13.62 -6.33
CA PHE A 439 -8.90 -14.94 -5.86
C PHE A 439 -8.06 -15.69 -6.91
N ASP A 440 -7.16 -16.55 -6.45
CA ASP A 440 -6.37 -17.47 -7.27
C ASP A 440 -7.15 -18.72 -7.70
N GLY A 441 -8.35 -18.94 -7.15
CA GLY A 441 -9.19 -20.07 -7.50
C GLY A 441 -10.42 -20.26 -6.61
N VAL A 442 -11.06 -21.41 -6.77
CA VAL A 442 -12.28 -21.81 -6.06
C VAL A 442 -12.04 -23.15 -5.38
N ASP A 443 -12.57 -23.27 -4.18
CA ASP A 443 -12.72 -24.51 -3.44
C ASP A 443 -14.21 -24.86 -3.32
N MET A 444 -14.57 -26.12 -3.50
CA MET A 444 -15.93 -26.61 -3.34
C MET A 444 -16.07 -27.43 -2.07
N ASP A 445 -16.81 -26.90 -1.10
CA ASP A 445 -17.13 -27.58 0.16
C ASP A 445 -18.57 -28.11 0.13
N ASP A 446 -18.80 -29.10 -0.74
CA ASP A 446 -20.09 -29.77 -0.88
C ASP A 446 -20.25 -30.88 0.16
N GLU A 447 -20.93 -30.55 1.25
CA GLU A 447 -21.23 -31.46 2.36
C GLU A 447 -22.55 -32.24 2.21
N THR A 448 -23.13 -32.31 1.01
CA THR A 448 -24.41 -33.01 0.76
C THR A 448 -24.40 -34.46 1.24
N ARG A 449 -25.39 -34.81 2.07
CA ARG A 449 -25.70 -36.17 2.54
C ARG A 449 -27.12 -36.57 2.15
N GLY A 450 -27.34 -37.86 1.85
CA GLY A 450 -28.66 -38.44 1.56
C GLY A 450 -29.22 -38.14 0.16
N LYS A 451 -29.10 -36.91 -0.34
CA LYS A 451 -29.43 -36.51 -1.74
C LYS A 451 -28.22 -36.53 -2.68
N TYR A 452 -27.11 -37.10 -2.23
CA TYR A 452 -25.86 -37.08 -2.99
C TYR A 452 -25.99 -37.83 -4.32
N ASP A 453 -25.69 -37.15 -5.42
CA ASP A 453 -25.61 -37.74 -6.75
C ASP A 453 -24.21 -37.53 -7.34
N PRO A 454 -23.40 -38.61 -7.51
CA PRO A 454 -22.08 -38.51 -8.12
C PRO A 454 -22.11 -37.88 -9.52
N ALA A 455 -23.15 -38.12 -10.33
CA ALA A 455 -23.24 -37.56 -11.68
C ALA A 455 -23.43 -36.04 -11.65
N HIS A 456 -24.23 -35.56 -10.70
CA HIS A 456 -24.42 -34.13 -10.45
C HIS A 456 -23.13 -33.42 -10.03
N VAL A 457 -22.37 -34.05 -9.11
CA VAL A 457 -21.06 -33.54 -8.67
C VAL A 457 -20.09 -33.43 -9.85
N ILE A 458 -20.00 -34.48 -10.66
CA ILE A 458 -19.16 -34.47 -11.87
C ILE A 458 -19.59 -33.33 -12.80
N ALA A 459 -20.89 -33.10 -12.98
CA ALA A 459 -21.41 -32.08 -13.89
C ALA A 459 -21.07 -30.65 -13.45
N TYR A 460 -21.33 -30.26 -12.20
CA TYR A 460 -20.98 -28.89 -11.74
C TYR A 460 -19.47 -28.69 -11.65
N MET A 461 -18.71 -29.72 -11.24
CA MET A 461 -17.24 -29.64 -11.21
C MET A 461 -16.65 -29.52 -12.61
N THR A 462 -17.26 -30.16 -13.62
CA THR A 462 -16.85 -30.02 -15.02
C THR A 462 -17.08 -28.60 -15.50
N SER A 463 -18.24 -28.00 -15.21
CA SER A 463 -18.52 -26.61 -15.60
C SER A 463 -17.57 -25.62 -14.91
N LEU A 464 -17.30 -25.79 -13.60
CA LEU A 464 -16.30 -25.00 -12.88
C LEU A 464 -14.90 -25.14 -13.49
N SER A 465 -14.45 -26.37 -13.76
CA SER A 465 -13.12 -26.63 -14.33
C SER A 465 -12.97 -25.96 -15.71
N ASN A 466 -14.00 -26.07 -16.57
CA ASN A 466 -14.04 -25.41 -17.87
C ASN A 466 -14.03 -23.89 -17.78
N ALA A 467 -14.63 -23.32 -16.73
CA ALA A 467 -14.62 -21.88 -16.49
C ALA A 467 -13.28 -21.39 -15.91
N LEU A 468 -12.67 -22.12 -14.98
CA LEU A 468 -11.50 -21.65 -14.23
C LEU A 468 -10.18 -21.88 -14.94
N ARG A 469 -9.98 -23.05 -15.58
CA ARG A 469 -8.70 -23.43 -16.19
C ARG A 469 -8.22 -22.48 -17.30
N PRO A 470 -9.06 -22.02 -18.24
CA PRO A 470 -8.63 -21.06 -19.26
C PRO A 470 -8.16 -19.72 -18.68
N ARG A 471 -8.46 -19.45 -17.40
CA ARG A 471 -8.10 -18.24 -16.67
C ARG A 471 -6.91 -18.43 -15.72
N ASP A 472 -6.24 -19.59 -15.78
CA ASP A 472 -5.15 -19.97 -14.88
C ASP A 472 -5.56 -19.90 -13.39
N LYS A 473 -6.79 -20.34 -13.10
CA LYS A 473 -7.36 -20.38 -11.75
C LYS A 473 -7.44 -21.81 -11.24
N LEU A 474 -7.16 -21.97 -9.95
CA LEU A 474 -7.19 -23.24 -9.24
C LEU A 474 -8.62 -23.70 -8.95
N LEU A 475 -8.84 -25.01 -8.90
CA LEU A 475 -10.08 -25.65 -8.48
C LEU A 475 -9.78 -26.79 -7.50
N THR A 476 -10.34 -26.72 -6.30
CA THR A 476 -10.20 -27.75 -5.26
C THR A 476 -11.56 -28.20 -4.75
N ILE A 477 -11.59 -29.31 -4.02
CA ILE A 477 -12.82 -29.86 -3.44
C ILE A 477 -12.53 -30.53 -2.09
N ASP A 478 -13.45 -30.36 -1.16
CA ASP A 478 -13.45 -31.04 0.13
C ASP A 478 -14.19 -32.38 0.04
N ALA A 479 -13.64 -33.40 0.67
CA ALA A 479 -14.25 -34.72 0.75
C ALA A 479 -14.27 -35.22 2.19
N PHE A 480 -15.35 -35.92 2.57
CA PHE A 480 -15.41 -36.52 3.89
C PHE A 480 -14.35 -37.61 4.03
N TYR A 481 -13.89 -37.80 5.27
CA TYR A 481 -12.86 -38.76 5.63
C TYR A 481 -13.00 -40.13 4.96
N TYR A 482 -14.23 -40.67 4.92
CA TYR A 482 -14.51 -42.02 4.39
C TYR A 482 -14.97 -42.08 2.93
N ASP A 483 -14.99 -40.98 2.17
CA ASP A 483 -15.56 -40.98 0.81
C ASP A 483 -14.83 -41.89 -0.18
N ALA A 484 -13.56 -42.23 0.07
CA ALA A 484 -12.78 -43.20 -0.72
C ALA A 484 -12.73 -44.61 -0.13
N VAL A 485 -13.35 -44.86 1.03
CA VAL A 485 -13.28 -46.15 1.73
C VAL A 485 -14.46 -47.04 1.30
N PRO A 486 -14.24 -48.13 0.54
CA PRO A 486 -15.32 -48.84 -0.17
C PRO A 486 -16.49 -49.35 0.70
N ASP A 487 -16.20 -49.81 1.91
CA ASP A 487 -17.18 -50.33 2.86
C ASP A 487 -17.79 -49.25 3.77
N LYS A 488 -17.22 -48.04 3.79
CA LYS A 488 -17.68 -46.94 4.67
C LYS A 488 -18.28 -45.75 3.93
N CYS A 489 -17.95 -45.50 2.67
CA CYS A 489 -18.42 -44.32 1.95
C CYS A 489 -19.96 -44.27 1.88
N ALA A 490 -20.60 -45.33 1.38
CA ALA A 490 -22.07 -45.41 1.38
C ALA A 490 -22.66 -45.56 2.80
N ALA A 491 -22.03 -46.35 3.67
CA ALA A 491 -22.60 -46.74 4.96
C ALA A 491 -22.47 -45.67 6.07
N VAL A 492 -21.43 -44.82 6.01
CA VAL A 492 -21.09 -43.84 7.05
C VAL A 492 -21.29 -42.42 6.55
N THR A 493 -20.78 -42.06 5.37
CA THR A 493 -20.93 -40.69 4.84
C THR A 493 -22.20 -40.54 4.01
N GLY A 494 -22.74 -41.65 3.49
CA GLY A 494 -23.90 -41.64 2.59
C GLY A 494 -23.53 -41.21 1.16
N ARG A 495 -22.23 -41.23 0.83
CA ARG A 495 -21.67 -40.80 -0.45
C ARG A 495 -20.30 -41.40 -0.69
N CYS A 496 -19.89 -41.51 -1.94
CA CYS A 496 -18.56 -41.98 -2.32
C CYS A 496 -17.95 -41.00 -3.33
N PHE A 497 -16.63 -40.76 -3.24
CA PHE A 497 -15.94 -39.81 -4.09
C PHE A 497 -15.97 -40.27 -5.56
N PRO A 498 -16.52 -39.47 -6.50
CA PRO A 498 -16.50 -39.79 -7.92
C PRO A 498 -15.10 -39.59 -8.48
N LYS A 499 -14.42 -40.70 -8.84
CA LYS A 499 -13.06 -40.66 -9.40
C LYS A 499 -12.92 -39.73 -10.62
N GLN A 500 -14.00 -39.52 -11.37
CA GLN A 500 -14.04 -38.60 -12.52
C GLN A 500 -13.80 -37.12 -12.14
N VAL A 501 -13.87 -36.75 -10.86
CA VAL A 501 -13.52 -35.41 -10.37
C VAL A 501 -12.01 -35.22 -10.27
N GLU A 502 -11.22 -36.28 -10.06
CA GLU A 502 -9.74 -36.20 -9.97
C GLU A 502 -9.09 -35.39 -11.10
N PRO A 503 -9.39 -35.63 -12.40
CA PRO A 503 -8.78 -34.87 -13.49
C PRO A 503 -9.32 -33.45 -13.63
N LEU A 504 -10.37 -33.06 -12.89
CA LEU A 504 -11.00 -31.72 -12.94
C LEU A 504 -10.39 -30.75 -11.92
N VAL A 505 -9.83 -31.27 -10.83
CA VAL A 505 -9.31 -30.50 -9.70
C VAL A 505 -7.78 -30.53 -9.64
N ASP A 506 -7.22 -29.50 -9.00
CA ASP A 506 -5.80 -29.41 -8.68
C ASP A 506 -5.43 -30.33 -7.52
N TRP A 507 -6.29 -30.43 -6.50
CA TRP A 507 -6.19 -31.40 -5.41
C TRP A 507 -7.52 -31.55 -4.65
N VAL A 508 -7.57 -32.53 -3.76
CA VAL A 508 -8.70 -32.83 -2.87
C VAL A 508 -8.25 -32.68 -1.42
N HIS A 509 -9.07 -32.03 -0.60
CA HIS A 509 -8.88 -31.96 0.84
C HIS A 509 -9.67 -33.09 1.51
N VAL A 510 -8.95 -34.03 2.12
CA VAL A 510 -9.56 -35.11 2.90
C VAL A 510 -9.77 -34.61 4.32
N MET A 511 -11.03 -34.35 4.70
CA MET A 511 -11.41 -33.84 6.02
C MET A 511 -11.20 -34.92 7.11
N ALA A 512 -9.97 -35.05 7.60
CA ALA A 512 -9.55 -36.03 8.60
C ALA A 512 -9.83 -35.57 10.03
N TYR A 513 -11.09 -35.22 10.27
CA TYR A 513 -11.65 -34.82 11.55
C TYR A 513 -13.16 -35.13 11.55
N ASN A 514 -13.85 -34.84 12.66
CA ASN A 514 -15.28 -35.09 12.79
C ASN A 514 -15.70 -36.56 12.59
N VAL A 515 -14.88 -37.51 13.05
CA VAL A 515 -15.08 -38.95 12.73
C VAL A 515 -15.94 -39.73 13.72
N ASP A 516 -15.96 -39.37 15.00
CA ASP A 516 -16.77 -40.01 16.06
C ASP A 516 -16.90 -39.06 17.27
N LEU A 517 -18.02 -39.13 18.00
CA LEU A 517 -18.23 -38.37 19.25
C LEU A 517 -17.44 -38.96 20.42
N ASP A 518 -17.22 -40.28 20.41
CA ASP A 518 -16.46 -40.97 21.45
C ASP A 518 -14.96 -40.74 21.26
N VAL A 519 -14.31 -40.24 22.31
CA VAL A 519 -12.90 -39.85 22.26
C VAL A 519 -11.99 -41.04 21.96
N ALA A 520 -12.24 -42.20 22.58
CA ALA A 520 -11.39 -43.37 22.41
C ALA A 520 -11.52 -43.93 20.99
N LYS A 521 -12.74 -43.97 20.44
CA LYS A 521 -12.98 -44.39 19.06
C LYS A 521 -12.36 -43.43 18.06
N ALA A 522 -12.56 -42.12 18.23
CA ALA A 522 -11.97 -41.11 17.35
C ALA A 522 -10.43 -41.19 17.33
N GLN A 523 -9.79 -41.29 18.50
CA GLN A 523 -8.32 -41.42 18.56
C GLN A 523 -7.83 -42.74 17.95
N ALA A 524 -8.57 -43.84 18.09
CA ALA A 524 -8.23 -45.10 17.44
C ALA A 524 -8.28 -44.98 15.91
N VAL A 525 -9.31 -44.33 15.36
CA VAL A 525 -9.43 -44.02 13.92
C VAL A 525 -8.26 -43.16 13.45
N TYR A 526 -7.92 -42.11 14.20
CA TYR A 526 -6.83 -41.22 13.80
C TYR A 526 -5.45 -41.92 13.84
N ALA A 527 -5.23 -42.81 14.80
CA ALA A 527 -3.99 -43.57 14.90
C ALA A 527 -3.80 -44.59 13.76
N SER A 528 -4.88 -45.14 13.20
CA SER A 528 -4.84 -46.10 12.08
C SER A 528 -4.87 -45.45 10.70
N ALA A 529 -5.23 -44.16 10.61
CA ALA A 529 -5.49 -43.41 9.38
C ALA A 529 -4.53 -43.67 8.21
N ILE A 530 -3.21 -43.67 8.47
CA ILE A 530 -2.18 -43.86 7.43
C ILE A 530 -2.32 -45.22 6.74
N ASN A 531 -2.59 -46.27 7.53
CA ASN A 531 -2.64 -47.65 7.05
C ASN A 531 -4.04 -48.09 6.62
N ASP A 532 -5.08 -47.30 6.89
CA ASP A 532 -6.46 -47.60 6.47
C ASP A 532 -6.99 -46.61 5.43
N THR A 533 -7.40 -45.43 5.87
CA THR A 533 -8.23 -44.48 5.15
C THR A 533 -7.37 -43.71 4.17
N PHE A 534 -6.17 -43.29 4.57
CA PHE A 534 -5.22 -42.66 3.65
C PHE A 534 -4.68 -43.64 2.62
N SER A 535 -4.54 -44.92 2.98
CA SER A 535 -4.23 -45.98 2.00
C SER A 535 -5.36 -46.16 0.98
N ALA A 536 -6.63 -46.01 1.38
CA ALA A 536 -7.76 -46.05 0.45
C ALA A 536 -7.78 -44.81 -0.46
N TRP A 537 -7.53 -43.62 0.09
CA TRP A 537 -7.44 -42.38 -0.67
C TRP A 537 -6.31 -42.39 -1.71
N THR A 538 -5.13 -42.91 -1.35
CA THR A 538 -3.99 -43.02 -2.28
C THR A 538 -4.22 -44.04 -3.41
N ALA A 539 -5.22 -44.92 -3.29
CA ALA A 539 -5.67 -45.79 -4.39
C ALA A 539 -6.61 -45.05 -5.37
N VAL A 540 -7.23 -43.95 -4.93
CA VAL A 540 -8.16 -43.13 -5.74
C VAL A 540 -7.45 -41.92 -6.34
N LEU A 541 -6.55 -41.29 -5.58
CA LEU A 541 -5.83 -40.06 -5.95
C LEU A 541 -4.31 -40.29 -5.99
N PRO A 542 -3.60 -39.67 -6.94
CA PRO A 542 -2.15 -39.62 -6.86
C PRO A 542 -1.73 -38.82 -5.62
N PRO A 543 -0.63 -39.19 -4.92
CA PRO A 543 -0.24 -38.54 -3.67
C PRO A 543 -0.16 -37.00 -3.72
N PRO A 544 0.34 -36.35 -4.79
CA PRO A 544 0.38 -34.89 -4.88
C PRO A 544 -0.98 -34.18 -4.92
N LYS A 545 -2.07 -34.93 -5.18
CA LYS A 545 -3.44 -34.40 -5.16
C LYS A 545 -4.16 -34.68 -3.85
N MET A 546 -3.54 -35.37 -2.90
CA MET A 546 -4.13 -35.63 -1.59
C MET A 546 -3.59 -34.64 -0.56
N VAL A 547 -4.48 -33.77 -0.07
CA VAL A 547 -4.20 -32.85 1.03
C VAL A 547 -4.99 -33.32 2.26
N VAL A 548 -4.29 -33.67 3.33
CA VAL A 548 -4.95 -34.12 4.58
C VAL A 548 -5.34 -32.91 5.41
N ALA A 549 -6.64 -32.66 5.56
CA ALA A 549 -7.15 -31.58 6.36
C ALA A 549 -7.39 -32.03 7.82
N VAL A 550 -6.84 -31.31 8.78
CA VAL A 550 -7.08 -31.50 10.21
C VAL A 550 -7.89 -30.32 10.77
N CYS A 551 -8.49 -30.47 11.94
CA CYS A 551 -9.17 -29.36 12.60
C CYS A 551 -8.38 -28.79 13.78
N THR A 552 -8.54 -27.49 14.04
CA THR A 552 -7.99 -26.81 15.22
C THR A 552 -8.71 -27.29 16.47
N GLU A 553 -8.07 -28.12 17.30
CA GLU A 553 -8.65 -28.58 18.57
C GLU A 553 -8.21 -27.68 19.73
N ALA A 554 -9.17 -27.28 20.57
CA ALA A 554 -8.97 -26.37 21.69
C ALA A 554 -10.05 -26.58 22.77
N SER A 555 -9.66 -26.40 24.04
CA SER A 555 -10.63 -26.43 25.15
C SER A 555 -11.59 -25.24 25.13
N ASN A 556 -11.16 -24.10 24.58
CA ASN A 556 -12.02 -22.95 24.34
C ASN A 556 -12.78 -23.13 23.02
N SER A 557 -14.11 -23.21 23.10
CA SER A 557 -14.98 -23.38 21.93
C SER A 557 -14.86 -22.25 20.90
N LEU A 558 -14.48 -21.04 21.31
CA LEU A 558 -14.25 -19.93 20.39
C LEU A 558 -13.06 -20.18 19.46
N TYR A 559 -12.05 -20.92 19.93
CA TYR A 559 -10.81 -21.22 19.19
C TYR A 559 -10.81 -22.63 18.59
N ARG A 560 -11.91 -23.36 18.76
CA ARG A 560 -12.06 -24.75 18.33
C ARG A 560 -12.71 -24.81 16.95
N GLY A 561 -12.01 -25.41 15.98
CA GLY A 561 -12.50 -25.67 14.62
C GLY A 561 -13.25 -27.00 14.47
N CYS A 562 -12.93 -27.99 15.30
CA CYS A 562 -13.58 -29.30 15.27
C CYS A 562 -15.05 -29.20 15.70
N ALA A 563 -15.98 -29.55 14.80
CA ALA A 563 -17.41 -29.40 15.02
C ALA A 563 -18.05 -30.64 15.69
N PHE A 564 -17.50 -31.83 15.46
CA PHE A 564 -18.09 -33.10 15.91
C PHE A 564 -17.04 -34.01 16.54
N GLY A 565 -17.17 -34.28 17.84
CA GLY A 565 -16.17 -35.08 18.56
C GLY A 565 -14.78 -34.43 18.60
N PRO A 566 -13.74 -35.11 19.11
CA PRO A 566 -12.40 -34.54 19.21
C PRO A 566 -11.66 -34.55 17.87
N GLY A 567 -10.80 -33.56 17.66
CA GLY A 567 -9.80 -33.57 16.60
C GLY A 567 -8.64 -34.55 16.85
N PRO A 568 -7.78 -34.78 15.83
CA PRO A 568 -6.55 -35.55 16.01
C PRO A 568 -5.62 -34.85 17.02
N SER A 569 -4.96 -35.63 17.88
CA SER A 569 -3.96 -35.08 18.80
C SER A 569 -2.76 -34.50 18.06
N LEU A 570 -2.01 -33.56 18.67
CA LEU A 570 -0.81 -32.96 18.05
C LEU A 570 0.23 -34.00 17.62
N ALA A 571 0.34 -35.12 18.35
CA ALA A 571 1.22 -36.23 17.99
C ALA A 571 0.78 -36.91 16.70
N VAL A 572 -0.53 -37.11 16.53
CA VAL A 572 -1.10 -37.67 15.29
C VAL A 572 -0.97 -36.68 14.14
N VAL A 573 -1.23 -35.38 14.36
CA VAL A 573 -1.03 -34.34 13.35
C VAL A 573 0.44 -34.31 12.89
N THR A 574 1.39 -34.40 13.82
CA THR A 574 2.83 -34.46 13.49
C THR A 574 3.15 -35.68 12.62
N LEU A 575 2.62 -36.86 12.97
CA LEU A 575 2.80 -38.08 12.20
C LEU A 575 2.23 -37.95 10.78
N TRP A 576 1.03 -37.39 10.65
CA TRP A 576 0.38 -37.16 9.35
C TRP A 576 1.14 -36.14 8.51
N THR A 577 1.64 -35.05 9.11
CA THR A 577 2.47 -34.07 8.39
C THR A 577 3.73 -34.72 7.83
N GLN A 578 4.43 -35.54 8.63
CA GLN A 578 5.63 -36.25 8.16
C GLN A 578 5.30 -37.22 7.03
N TRP A 579 4.25 -38.03 7.18
CA TRP A 579 3.79 -38.98 6.17
C TRP A 579 3.38 -38.29 4.86
N SER A 580 2.59 -37.22 4.95
CA SER A 580 2.09 -36.47 3.79
C SER A 580 3.24 -35.85 3.00
N ARG A 581 4.20 -35.22 3.70
CA ARG A 581 5.43 -34.67 3.09
C ARG A 581 6.27 -35.73 2.38
N ALA A 582 6.47 -36.88 3.03
CA ALA A 582 7.23 -37.99 2.43
C ALA A 582 6.55 -38.58 1.20
N SER A 583 5.22 -38.54 1.15
CA SER A 583 4.41 -39.04 0.04
C SER A 583 4.25 -38.02 -1.09
N GLY A 584 4.69 -36.77 -0.91
CA GLY A 584 4.51 -35.68 -1.87
C GLY A 584 3.13 -35.02 -1.83
N GLY A 585 2.31 -35.31 -0.81
CA GLY A 585 1.00 -34.70 -0.57
C GLY A 585 1.08 -33.35 0.15
N GLY A 586 -0.06 -32.92 0.71
CA GLY A 586 -0.15 -31.69 1.53
C GLY A 586 -0.90 -31.87 2.84
N MET A 587 -0.91 -30.80 3.63
CA MET A 587 -1.70 -30.67 4.85
C MET A 587 -2.59 -29.42 4.77
N ALA A 588 -3.79 -29.51 5.34
CA ALA A 588 -4.69 -28.38 5.50
C ALA A 588 -5.20 -28.25 6.94
N LEU A 589 -5.67 -27.07 7.33
CA LEU A 589 -6.18 -26.78 8.67
C LEU A 589 -7.54 -26.06 8.64
N TRP A 590 -8.55 -26.69 9.25
CA TRP A 590 -9.87 -26.13 9.57
C TRP A 590 -9.98 -25.72 11.06
N ALA A 591 -9.87 -24.46 11.45
CA ALA A 591 -9.60 -23.30 10.62
C ALA A 591 -8.37 -22.57 11.17
N GLY A 592 -7.50 -22.14 10.26
CA GLY A 592 -6.34 -21.30 10.58
C GLY A 592 -6.74 -19.99 11.25
N SER A 593 -7.92 -19.44 10.92
CA SER A 593 -8.47 -18.25 11.59
C SER A 593 -8.77 -18.47 13.07
N LYS A 594 -8.86 -19.72 13.55
CA LYS A 594 -8.98 -20.05 14.98
C LYS A 594 -7.64 -20.38 15.62
N ASP A 595 -6.72 -20.97 14.85
CA ASP A 595 -5.38 -21.31 15.32
C ASP A 595 -4.52 -20.07 15.66
N GLN A 596 -4.83 -18.90 15.07
CA GLN A 596 -4.19 -17.64 15.45
C GLN A 596 -4.30 -17.33 16.95
N PHE A 597 -5.41 -17.70 17.59
CA PHE A 597 -5.63 -17.50 19.03
C PHE A 597 -4.88 -18.51 19.89
N LEU A 598 -4.35 -19.56 19.28
CA LEU A 598 -3.46 -20.55 19.88
C LEU A 598 -1.99 -20.29 19.49
N ASN A 599 -1.68 -19.07 19.06
CA ASN A 599 -0.34 -18.67 18.60
C ASN A 599 0.18 -19.59 17.48
N TYR A 600 -0.69 -19.94 16.53
CA TYR A 600 -0.34 -20.73 15.35
C TYR A 600 0.23 -22.12 15.66
N THR A 601 -0.28 -22.78 16.72
CA THR A 601 0.22 -24.08 17.17
C THR A 601 0.13 -25.13 16.06
N TYR A 602 -1.04 -25.28 15.42
CA TYR A 602 -1.22 -26.26 14.36
C TYR A 602 -0.51 -25.83 13.06
N THR A 603 -0.63 -24.56 12.71
CA THR A 603 0.01 -23.99 11.51
C THR A 603 1.51 -24.26 11.53
N THR A 604 2.18 -24.06 12.68
CA THR A 604 3.61 -24.33 12.84
C THR A 604 3.94 -25.82 12.65
N LEU A 605 3.11 -26.73 13.18
CA LEU A 605 3.31 -28.17 12.97
C LEU A 605 3.16 -28.56 11.50
N LEU A 606 2.25 -27.91 10.77
CA LEU A 606 2.03 -28.17 9.36
C LEU A 606 3.16 -27.62 8.50
N THR A 607 3.73 -26.45 8.84
CA THR A 607 4.82 -25.81 8.07
C THR A 607 6.19 -26.41 8.32
N GLY A 608 6.42 -27.06 9.48
CA GLY A 608 7.64 -27.78 9.81
C GLY A 608 8.67 -26.89 10.46
#